data_AF-A0A2N8MPM4-F1
#
_entry.id   AF-A0A2N8MPM4-F1
#
_cell.length_a   1.000
_cell.length_b   1.000
_cell.length_c   1.000
_cell.angle_alpha   90.00
_cell.angle_beta   90.00
_cell.angle_gamma   90.00
#
_symmetry.space_group_name_H-M   'P 1'
#
loop_
_entity.id
_entity.type
_entity.pdbx_description
1 polymer ?
#
loop_
_entity_poly.entity_id
_entity_poly.type
_entity_poly.pdbx_seq_one_letter_code
_entity_poly.pdbx_strand_id
1 'polypeptide(L)'
;MTRRFDPEQIAALAKKVGGLKDGFSKTGKDLGDGDPGGAFGDLSNAANTGKTVKGFHTGVNAQLAAAEKLVDAASQALANAAQRMRNDEAAGVHTLGGNRERS
;
A
#
# COMPACT_ATOMS: atom_id res chain seq x y z
N MET A 1 8.24 17.66 -27.00
CA MET A 1 8.84 16.88 -25.88
C MET A 1 7.79 15.94 -25.34
N THR A 2 7.88 14.64 -25.65
CA THR A 2 7.05 13.62 -25.02
C THR A 2 7.62 13.33 -23.64
N ARG A 3 6.86 13.61 -22.58
CA ARG A 3 7.26 13.32 -21.19
C ARG A 3 7.60 11.84 -21.06
N ARG A 4 8.72 11.54 -20.39
CA ARG A 4 9.11 10.14 -20.11
C ARG A 4 8.25 9.53 -18.99
N PHE A 5 7.65 10.36 -18.13
CA PHE A 5 6.69 9.97 -17.09
C PHE A 5 5.62 11.05 -16.93
N ASP A 6 4.34 10.65 -16.95
CA ASP A 6 3.20 11.54 -16.82
C ASP A 6 2.73 11.60 -15.35
N PRO A 7 2.59 12.80 -14.73
CA PRO A 7 2.11 12.95 -13.37
C PRO A 7 0.74 12.29 -13.11
N GLU A 8 -0.15 12.26 -14.11
CA GLU A 8 -1.44 11.60 -13.99
C GLU A 8 -1.31 10.08 -13.96
N GLN A 9 -0.36 9.52 -14.73
CA GLN A 9 -0.08 8.08 -14.70
C GLN A 9 0.56 7.67 -13.37
N ILE A 10 1.42 8.50 -12.78
CA ILE A 10 2.00 8.27 -11.45
C ILE A 10 0.91 8.36 -10.37
N ALA A 11 -0.01 9.32 -10.45
CA ALA A 11 -1.13 9.43 -9.53
C ALA A 11 -2.12 8.24 -9.66
N ALA A 12 -2.38 7.77 -10.88
CA ALA A 12 -3.19 6.59 -11.13
C ALA A 12 -2.51 5.32 -10.58
N LEU A 13 -1.18 5.21 -10.70
CA LEU A 13 -0.40 4.14 -10.08
C LEU A 13 -0.47 4.21 -8.55
N ALA A 14 -0.32 5.39 -7.96
CA ALA A 14 -0.47 5.60 -6.52
C ALA A 14 -1.84 5.10 -6.03
N LYS A 15 -2.92 5.43 -6.74
CA LYS A 15 -4.27 4.95 -6.40
C LYS A 15 -4.40 3.42 -6.51
N LYS A 16 -3.83 2.81 -7.54
CA LYS A 16 -3.81 1.34 -7.69
C LYS A 16 -3.01 0.67 -6.58
N VAL A 17 -1.85 1.22 -6.24
CA VAL A 17 -1.01 0.74 -5.14
C VAL A 17 -1.77 0.91 -3.82
N GLY A 18 -2.34 2.07 -3.55
CA GLY A 18 -3.18 2.31 -2.37
C GLY A 18 -4.35 1.31 -2.26
N GLY A 19 -4.96 0.89 -3.38
CA GLY A 19 -6.01 -0.14 -3.37
C GLY A 19 -5.54 -1.54 -2.95
N LEU A 20 -4.23 -1.86 -3.06
CA LEU A 20 -3.69 -3.12 -2.54
C LEU A 20 -3.75 -3.18 -1.01
N LYS A 21 -3.76 -2.02 -0.33
CA LYS A 21 -3.96 -1.90 1.12
C LYS A 21 -5.24 -2.61 1.57
N ASP A 22 -6.33 -2.35 0.87
CA ASP A 22 -7.64 -2.96 1.15
C ASP A 22 -7.59 -4.48 0.95
N GLY A 23 -6.83 -4.94 -0.05
CA GLY A 23 -6.59 -6.36 -0.31
C GLY A 23 -5.86 -7.06 0.83
N PHE A 24 -4.78 -6.46 1.35
CA PHE A 24 -4.05 -7.00 2.50
C PHE A 24 -4.89 -6.99 3.78
N SER A 25 -5.59 -5.87 4.04
CA SER A 25 -6.46 -5.72 5.20
C SER A 25 -7.61 -6.74 5.17
N LYS A 26 -8.25 -6.91 4.00
CA LYS A 26 -9.30 -7.91 3.80
C LYS A 26 -8.77 -9.33 3.95
N THR A 27 -7.62 -9.64 3.34
CA THR A 27 -7.00 -10.97 3.44
C THR A 27 -6.70 -11.32 4.89
N GLY A 28 -6.21 -10.38 5.71
CA GLY A 28 -5.98 -10.63 7.13
C GLY A 28 -7.28 -10.89 7.92
N LYS A 29 -8.36 -10.16 7.62
CA LYS A 29 -9.68 -10.39 8.21
C LYS A 29 -10.28 -11.73 7.80
N ASP A 30 -10.21 -12.06 6.52
CA ASP A 30 -10.73 -13.31 5.97
C ASP A 30 -9.94 -14.53 6.48
N LEU A 31 -8.63 -14.36 6.71
CA LEU A 31 -7.78 -15.37 7.34
C LEU A 31 -8.12 -15.59 8.83
N GLY A 32 -8.61 -14.54 9.51
CA GLY A 32 -8.97 -14.56 10.92
C GLY A 32 -7.79 -14.81 11.87
N ASP A 33 -8.08 -14.98 13.16
CA ASP A 33 -7.06 -15.14 14.20
C ASP A 33 -6.46 -16.55 14.27
N GLY A 34 -6.91 -17.45 13.39
CA GLY A 34 -6.52 -18.86 13.41
C GLY A 34 -6.90 -19.58 14.70
N ASP A 35 -7.97 -19.10 15.36
CA ASP A 35 -8.51 -19.77 16.53
C ASP A 35 -9.17 -21.08 16.07
N PRO A 36 -8.60 -22.24 16.43
CA PRO A 36 -9.19 -23.53 16.05
C PRO A 36 -10.46 -23.83 16.85
N GLY A 37 -10.81 -23.04 17.88
CA GLY A 37 -11.89 -23.34 18.79
C GLY A 37 -11.69 -24.71 19.44
N GLY A 38 -12.69 -25.59 19.28
CA GLY A 38 -12.63 -26.99 19.72
C GLY A 38 -12.13 -27.98 18.68
N ALA A 39 -11.69 -27.54 17.50
CA ALA A 39 -11.39 -28.43 16.36
C ALA A 39 -10.29 -29.46 16.65
N PHE A 40 -9.38 -29.15 17.56
CA PHE A 40 -8.33 -30.08 18.01
C PHE A 40 -8.72 -30.85 19.28
N GLY A 41 -9.77 -30.46 20.01
CA GLY A 41 -10.13 -31.07 21.30
C GLY A 41 -9.11 -30.82 22.42
N ASP A 42 -9.42 -31.32 23.63
CA ASP A 42 -8.67 -31.00 24.86
C ASP A 42 -7.43 -31.89 25.11
N LEU A 43 -7.15 -32.85 24.23
CA LEU A 43 -5.98 -33.73 24.37
C LEU A 43 -4.69 -32.90 24.22
N SER A 44 -3.71 -33.13 25.11
CA SER A 44 -2.52 -32.28 25.22
C SER A 44 -1.71 -32.12 23.91
N ASN A 45 -1.68 -33.14 23.05
CA ASN A 45 -1.03 -33.06 21.73
C ASN A 45 -1.80 -32.15 20.77
N ALA A 46 -3.13 -32.16 20.86
CA ALA A 46 -4.01 -31.40 20.00
C ALA A 46 -4.12 -29.93 20.46
N ALA A 47 -4.04 -29.68 21.76
CA ALA A 47 -3.86 -28.34 22.32
C ALA A 47 -2.57 -27.66 21.81
N ASN A 48 -1.49 -28.43 21.64
CA ASN A 48 -0.25 -27.93 21.02
C ASN A 48 -0.44 -27.59 19.54
N THR A 49 -1.13 -28.45 18.78
CA THR A 49 -1.49 -28.16 17.38
C THR A 49 -2.30 -26.87 17.27
N GLY A 50 -3.26 -26.65 18.16
CA GLY A 50 -4.05 -25.41 18.18
C GLY A 50 -3.22 -24.15 18.42
N LYS A 51 -2.25 -24.22 19.33
CA LYS A 51 -1.29 -23.11 19.55
C LYS A 51 -0.42 -22.85 18.33
N THR A 52 0.05 -23.89 17.64
CA THR A 52 0.85 -23.75 16.43
C THR A 52 0.06 -23.09 15.30
N VAL A 53 -1.20 -23.50 15.08
CA VAL A 53 -2.07 -22.91 14.05
C VAL A 53 -2.37 -21.44 14.36
N LYS A 54 -2.73 -21.13 15.60
CA LYS A 54 -2.95 -19.75 16.04
C LYS A 54 -1.69 -18.88 15.87
N GLY A 55 -0.53 -19.41 16.24
CA GLY A 55 0.75 -18.75 16.06
C GLY A 55 1.09 -18.49 14.59
N PHE A 56 0.82 -19.45 13.71
CA PHE A 56 0.98 -19.31 12.27
C PHE A 56 0.10 -18.18 11.71
N HIS A 57 -1.21 -18.19 12.01
CA HIS A 57 -2.14 -17.15 11.57
C HIS A 57 -1.75 -15.76 12.09
N THR A 58 -1.33 -15.67 13.36
CA THR A 58 -0.84 -14.43 13.95
C THR A 58 0.38 -13.90 13.20
N GLY A 59 1.33 -14.78 12.87
CA GLY A 59 2.52 -14.44 12.08
C GLY A 59 2.17 -13.95 10.68
N VAL A 60 1.25 -14.63 9.98
CA VAL A 60 0.79 -14.20 8.65
C VAL A 60 0.08 -12.85 8.72
N ASN A 61 -0.82 -12.64 9.68
CA ASN A 61 -1.51 -11.36 9.87
C ASN A 61 -0.53 -10.21 10.15
N ALA A 62 0.55 -10.46 10.91
CA ALA A 62 1.60 -9.47 11.13
C ALA A 62 2.32 -9.08 9.82
N GLN A 63 2.60 -10.05 8.94
CA GLN A 63 3.19 -9.79 7.63
C GLN A 63 2.24 -9.04 6.70
N LEU A 64 0.95 -9.39 6.69
CA LEU A 64 -0.08 -8.68 5.93
C LEU A 64 -0.21 -7.22 6.40
N ALA A 65 -0.18 -6.97 7.71
CA ALA A 65 -0.20 -5.63 8.27
C ALA A 65 1.08 -4.82 7.93
N ALA A 66 2.24 -5.47 7.86
CA ALA A 66 3.47 -4.83 7.41
C ALA A 66 3.42 -4.47 5.91
N ALA A 67 2.90 -5.37 5.08
CA ALA A 67 2.68 -5.11 3.65
C ALA A 67 1.68 -3.97 3.43
N GLU A 68 0.60 -3.92 4.22
CA GLU A 68 -0.37 -2.83 4.22
C GLU A 68 0.30 -1.47 4.43
N LYS A 69 1.17 -1.37 5.45
CA LYS A 69 1.92 -0.13 5.76
C LYS A 69 2.89 0.27 4.65
N LEU A 70 3.62 -0.71 4.08
CA LEU A 70 4.57 -0.46 2.99
C LEU A 70 3.86 0.11 1.77
N VAL A 71 2.72 -0.48 1.42
CA VAL A 71 1.91 -0.07 0.27
C VAL A 71 1.29 1.31 0.47
N ASP A 72 0.80 1.62 1.67
CA ASP A 72 0.30 2.95 2.00
C ASP A 72 1.42 4.01 1.88
N ALA A 73 2.60 3.73 2.44
CA ALA A 73 3.76 4.61 2.32
C ALA A 73 4.19 4.81 0.87
N ALA A 74 4.21 3.75 0.06
CA ALA A 74 4.53 3.82 -1.36
C ALA A 74 3.51 4.65 -2.15
N SER A 75 2.21 4.46 -1.88
CA SER A 75 1.12 5.25 -2.45
C SER A 75 1.29 6.74 -2.15
N GLN A 76 1.56 7.08 -0.88
CA GLN A 76 1.78 8.47 -0.46
C GLN A 76 3.03 9.08 -1.11
N ALA A 77 4.13 8.33 -1.20
CA ALA A 77 5.35 8.78 -1.86
C ALA A 77 5.12 9.07 -3.35
N LEU A 78 4.40 8.19 -4.05
CA LEU A 78 4.04 8.37 -5.46
C LEU A 78 3.11 9.58 -5.67
N ALA A 79 2.11 9.76 -4.81
CA ALA A 79 1.22 10.91 -4.87
C ALA A 79 1.98 12.24 -4.64
N ASN A 80 2.87 12.28 -3.65
CA ASN A 80 3.73 13.43 -3.39
C ASN A 80 4.68 13.73 -4.56
N ALA A 81 5.25 12.70 -5.18
CA ALA A 81 6.10 12.87 -6.37
C ALA A 81 5.29 13.45 -7.54
N ALA A 82 4.10 12.92 -7.82
CA ALA A 82 3.22 13.46 -8.87
C ALA A 82 2.79 14.92 -8.61
N GLN A 83 2.59 15.30 -7.34
CA GLN A 83 2.27 16.67 -6.98
C GLN A 83 3.47 17.62 -7.15
N ARG A 84 4.68 17.19 -6.76
CA ARG A 84 5.91 17.96 -7.01
C ARG A 84 6.13 18.20 -8.50
N MET A 85 6.00 17.16 -9.33
CA MET A 85 6.13 17.30 -10.79
C MET A 85 5.14 18.31 -11.38
N ARG A 86 3.89 18.34 -10.91
CA ARG A 86 2.90 19.34 -11.34
C ARG A 86 3.28 20.76 -10.92
N ASN A 87 3.81 20.94 -9.72
CA ASN A 87 4.23 22.24 -9.22
C ASN A 87 5.46 22.78 -9.97
N ASP A 88 6.45 21.92 -10.24
CA ASP A 88 7.65 22.26 -11.00
C ASP A 88 7.30 22.67 -12.44
N GLU A 89 6.31 22.02 -13.04
CA GLU A 89 5.79 22.38 -14.36
C GLU A 89 5.07 23.73 -14.36
N ALA A 90 4.21 23.99 -13.36
CA ALA A 90 3.53 25.28 -13.24
C ALA A 90 4.54 26.43 -13.07
N ALA A 91 5.59 26.22 -12.26
CA ALA A 91 6.67 27.19 -12.08
C ALA A 91 7.48 27.42 -13.36
N GLY A 92 7.81 26.35 -14.09
CA GLY A 92 8.52 26.41 -15.37
C GLY A 92 7.71 27.09 -16.49
N VAL A 93 6.40 26.84 -16.56
CA VAL A 93 5.50 27.54 -17.50
C VAL A 93 5.41 29.03 -17.15
N HIS A 94 5.33 29.38 -15.87
CA HIS A 94 5.27 30.77 -15.45
C HIS A 94 6.55 31.55 -15.79
N THR A 95 7.72 30.93 -15.60
CA THR A 95 9.03 31.55 -15.92
C THR A 95 9.32 31.61 -17.42
N LEU A 96 8.98 30.57 -18.20
CA LEU A 96 9.19 30.56 -19.66
C LEU A 96 8.11 31.36 -20.42
N GLY A 97 6.89 31.46 -19.88
CA GLY A 97 5.80 32.25 -20.43
C GLY A 97 5.96 33.75 -20.19
N GLY A 98 6.53 34.15 -19.05
CA GLY A 98 6.81 35.56 -18.73
C GLY A 98 7.89 36.22 -19.60
N ASN A 99 8.74 35.42 -20.26
CA ASN A 99 9.79 35.92 -21.14
C ASN A 99 9.35 36.19 -22.59
N ARG A 100 8.08 35.96 -22.95
CA ARG A 100 7.56 36.24 -24.30
C ARG A 100 6.94 37.63 -24.49
N GLU A 101 6.74 38.42 -23.43
CA GLU A 101 6.14 39.76 -23.52
C GLU A 101 7.16 40.92 -23.39
N ARG A 102 8.47 40.63 -23.44
CA ARG A 102 9.52 41.65 -23.50
C ARG A 102 10.50 41.35 -24.63
N SER A 103 10.07 41.60 -25.86
CA SER A 103 10.95 41.79 -27.03
C SER A 103 10.25 42.64 -28.06
#